data_AF-A0A7X8GS44-F1
#
_entry.id   AF-A0A7X8GS44-F1
#
_cell.length_a   1.000
_cell.length_b   1.000
_cell.length_c   1.000
_cell.angle_alpha   90.00
_cell.angle_beta   90.00
_cell.angle_gamma   90.00
#
_symmetry.space_group_name_H-M   'P 1'
#
loop_
_entity.id
_entity.type
_entity.pdbx_description
1 polymer ?
#
loop_
_entity_poly.entity_id
_entity_poly.type
_entity_poly.pdbx_seq_one_letter_code
_entity_poly.pdbx_strand_id
1 'polypeptide(L)'
;MRYFIIFCMIVILSLSGCSPHSSKAEWITDALVSIRDGRYPRIVAASYWNEVWINEDGSTSDLTINSSTEALEAFKTGTADDIFVSQITYSSDTSKILPPESGIYFSAYPDFGDSEDTVTLERIQDFEALAVKQVSWVYFSNNWVGGIKFPQEAVKTIHDYGRQPFIRMMALSSYDRICPDTLYTLQRIIDGDFDEELKAWANDAKAADFPLMVEFGTEVNGEWFPWNGAWNGGDTLAGYGDPSLPDGPERFRDAYRHIIELFRGQGVGNVTWVFHVNCENIPDESWNRMASYYPGDDYIDWIGISAYGALTPKEARQEWRLFTEIMDISYPEFAAISANKPLAVLEFGVVE
;
A
#
# COMPACT_ATOMS: atom_id res chain seq x y z
N MET A 1 3.53 -57.42 50.22
CA MET A 1 2.52 -56.66 50.98
C MET A 1 3.03 -55.23 51.16
N ARG A 2 2.65 -54.31 50.26
CA ARG A 2 2.85 -52.85 50.39
C ARG A 2 1.95 -52.14 49.37
N TYR A 3 1.48 -50.98 49.80
CA TYR A 3 0.20 -50.35 49.47
C TYR A 3 0.13 -49.75 48.06
N PHE A 4 -1.03 -49.89 47.40
CA PHE A 4 -1.43 -49.09 46.25
C PHE A 4 -1.93 -47.73 46.77
N ILE A 5 -1.29 -46.64 46.35
CA ILE A 5 -1.83 -45.27 46.50
C ILE A 5 -2.39 -44.89 45.12
N ILE A 6 -3.71 -44.70 45.06
CA ILE A 6 -4.42 -44.18 43.89
C ILE A 6 -4.16 -42.67 43.85
N PHE A 7 -3.38 -42.20 42.88
CA PHE A 7 -3.32 -40.77 42.56
C PHE A 7 -4.44 -40.47 41.56
N CYS A 8 -5.49 -39.83 42.04
CA CYS A 8 -6.58 -39.33 41.21
C CYS A 8 -6.04 -38.10 40.45
N MET A 9 -5.61 -38.31 39.20
CA MET A 9 -5.20 -37.22 38.32
C MET A 9 -6.50 -36.58 37.80
N ILE A 10 -6.89 -35.46 38.41
CA ILE A 10 -7.93 -34.58 37.87
C ILE A 10 -7.38 -34.05 36.54
N VAL A 11 -7.91 -34.57 35.44
CA VAL A 11 -7.78 -33.96 34.13
C VAL A 11 -8.61 -32.68 34.19
N ILE A 12 -7.95 -31.55 34.41
CA ILE A 12 -8.53 -30.26 34.05
C ILE A 12 -8.56 -30.27 32.52
N LEU A 13 -9.72 -30.61 31.95
CA LEU A 13 -10.03 -30.16 30.61
C LEU A 13 -10.03 -28.64 30.67
N SER A 14 -8.95 -28.01 30.20
CA SER A 14 -9.10 -26.68 29.64
C SER A 14 -9.97 -26.87 28.41
N LEU A 15 -11.27 -26.60 28.58
CA LEU A 15 -12.06 -26.05 27.51
C LEU A 15 -11.32 -24.77 27.12
N SER A 16 -10.41 -24.88 26.17
CA SER A 16 -9.95 -23.76 25.37
C SER A 16 -11.21 -23.18 24.76
N GLY A 17 -11.74 -22.16 25.44
CA GLY A 17 -12.81 -21.35 24.90
C GLY A 17 -12.37 -20.90 23.52
N CYS A 18 -13.21 -21.19 22.53
CA CYS A 18 -13.18 -20.49 21.27
C CYS A 18 -13.14 -18.99 21.62
N SER A 19 -12.05 -18.30 21.30
CA SER A 19 -12.12 -16.84 21.22
C SER A 19 -13.30 -16.52 20.31
N PRO A 20 -14.18 -15.57 20.65
CA PRO A 20 -15.13 -15.08 19.66
C PRO A 20 -14.28 -14.67 18.44
N HIS A 21 -14.52 -15.29 17.29
CA HIS A 21 -13.84 -14.91 16.06
C HIS A 21 -14.18 -13.43 15.83
N SER A 22 -13.18 -12.56 15.83
CA SER A 22 -13.41 -11.15 15.54
C SER A 22 -13.99 -11.00 14.14
N SER A 23 -14.94 -10.10 13.98
CA SER A 23 -15.61 -9.87 12.70
C SER A 23 -14.92 -8.77 11.89
N LYS A 24 -15.21 -8.68 10.59
CA LYS A 24 -14.79 -7.54 9.76
C LYS A 24 -15.20 -6.18 10.34
N ALA A 25 -16.40 -6.09 10.89
CA ALA A 25 -16.88 -4.86 11.55
C ALA A 25 -16.03 -4.48 12.78
N GLU A 26 -15.62 -5.46 13.59
CA GLU A 26 -14.70 -5.24 14.71
C GLU A 26 -13.32 -4.82 14.21
N TRP A 27 -12.82 -5.46 13.15
CA TRP A 27 -11.52 -5.14 12.55
C TRP A 27 -11.48 -3.72 11.97
N ILE A 28 -12.52 -3.31 11.22
CA ILE A 28 -12.66 -1.94 10.70
C ILE A 28 -12.71 -0.93 11.85
N THR A 29 -13.46 -1.24 12.90
CA THR A 29 -13.54 -0.38 14.09
C THR A 29 -12.18 -0.24 14.75
N ASP A 30 -11.46 -1.35 14.95
CA ASP A 30 -10.12 -1.37 15.54
C ASP A 30 -9.12 -0.54 14.71
N ALA A 31 -9.14 -0.69 13.38
CA ALA A 31 -8.28 0.06 12.47
C ALA A 31 -8.54 1.58 12.56
N LEU A 32 -9.79 2.01 12.36
CA LEU A 32 -10.12 3.42 12.31
C LEU A 32 -9.98 4.11 13.68
N VAL A 33 -10.34 3.43 14.78
CA VAL A 33 -10.16 3.95 16.14
C VAL A 33 -8.69 4.09 16.50
N SER A 34 -7.85 3.09 16.20
CA SER A 34 -6.43 3.15 16.54
C SER A 34 -5.68 4.24 15.75
N ILE A 35 -6.04 4.44 14.48
CA ILE A 35 -5.54 5.55 13.65
C ILE A 35 -6.01 6.89 14.20
N ARG A 36 -7.31 7.07 14.47
CA ARG A 36 -7.88 8.31 15.05
C ARG A 36 -7.23 8.68 16.37
N ASP A 37 -7.05 7.72 17.27
CA ASP A 37 -6.55 7.96 18.63
C ASP A 37 -5.03 8.19 18.65
N GLY A 38 -4.38 8.18 17.48
CA GLY A 38 -2.94 8.45 17.36
C GLY A 38 -2.07 7.36 17.96
N ARG A 39 -2.56 6.10 18.00
CA ARG A 39 -1.78 4.95 18.47
C ARG A 39 -0.46 4.81 17.69
N TYR A 40 -0.49 5.19 16.42
CA TYR A 40 0.64 5.19 15.50
C TYR A 40 1.00 6.64 15.13
N PRO A 41 1.91 7.30 15.88
CA PRO A 41 2.33 8.67 15.60
C PRO A 41 2.78 8.87 14.14
N ARG A 42 2.66 10.09 13.61
CA ARG A 42 3.01 10.45 12.22
C ARG A 42 2.19 9.76 11.11
N ILE A 43 1.33 8.78 11.41
CA ILE A 43 0.32 8.35 10.44
C ILE A 43 -0.68 9.49 10.28
N VAL A 44 -0.69 10.08 9.09
CA VAL A 44 -1.51 11.26 8.76
C VAL A 44 -2.35 11.05 7.50
N ALA A 45 -2.39 9.81 6.98
CA ALA A 45 -3.32 9.39 5.96
C ALA A 45 -3.66 7.90 6.10
N ALA A 46 -4.88 7.54 5.72
CA ALA A 46 -5.37 6.17 5.68
C ALA A 46 -6.23 5.96 4.43
N SER A 47 -5.91 4.93 3.64
CA SER A 47 -6.57 4.63 2.37
C SER A 47 -7.09 3.19 2.37
N TYR A 48 -8.42 3.05 2.41
CA TYR A 48 -9.06 1.73 2.50
C TYR A 48 -9.09 1.04 1.14
N TRP A 49 -8.78 -0.25 1.09
CA TRP A 49 -8.86 -1.04 -0.13
C TRP A 49 -10.24 -1.69 -0.26
N ASN A 50 -11.08 -1.16 -1.14
CA ASN A 50 -12.45 -1.63 -1.35
C ASN A 50 -12.52 -2.43 -2.66
N GLU A 51 -12.38 -3.76 -2.59
CA GLU A 51 -12.38 -4.63 -3.76
C GLU A 51 -13.02 -5.99 -3.48
N VAL A 52 -13.45 -6.66 -4.54
CA VAL A 52 -13.90 -8.05 -4.52
C VAL A 52 -13.25 -8.83 -5.66
N TRP A 53 -12.75 -10.03 -5.37
CA TRP A 53 -12.16 -10.92 -6.38
C TRP A 53 -12.43 -12.39 -6.10
N ILE A 54 -12.16 -13.24 -7.09
CA ILE A 54 -12.27 -14.71 -7.00
C ILE A 54 -10.86 -15.30 -6.89
N ASN A 55 -10.62 -16.08 -5.85
CA ASN A 55 -9.36 -16.78 -5.59
C ASN A 55 -9.22 -18.01 -6.49
N GLU A 56 -7.99 -18.53 -6.63
CA GLU A 56 -7.71 -19.74 -7.42
C GLU A 56 -8.51 -20.97 -6.95
N ASP A 57 -8.84 -21.06 -5.67
CA ASP A 57 -9.65 -22.13 -5.09
C ASP A 57 -11.17 -21.95 -5.30
N GLY A 58 -11.57 -20.89 -6.01
CA GLY A 58 -12.95 -20.53 -6.31
C GLY A 58 -13.70 -19.82 -5.18
N SER A 59 -13.04 -19.57 -4.04
CA SER A 59 -13.60 -18.74 -2.98
C SER A 59 -13.58 -17.25 -3.36
N THR A 60 -14.47 -16.46 -2.77
CA THR A 60 -14.51 -15.00 -2.97
C THR A 60 -13.82 -14.31 -1.81
N SER A 61 -12.94 -13.37 -2.13
CA SER A 61 -12.42 -12.38 -1.20
C SER A 61 -13.20 -11.10 -1.40
N ASP A 62 -13.89 -10.65 -0.36
CA ASP A 62 -14.73 -9.45 -0.39
C ASP A 62 -14.27 -8.47 0.69
N LEU A 63 -13.43 -7.51 0.29
CA LEU A 63 -12.93 -6.45 1.15
C LEU A 63 -13.85 -5.23 1.15
N THR A 64 -14.91 -5.22 0.34
CA THR A 64 -15.80 -4.06 0.19
C THR A 64 -16.40 -3.63 1.53
N ILE A 65 -16.59 -2.33 1.72
CA ILE A 65 -17.14 -1.79 2.98
C ILE A 65 -18.58 -2.24 3.23
N ASN A 66 -19.28 -2.73 2.21
CA ASN A 66 -20.67 -3.15 2.25
C ASN A 66 -20.88 -4.66 2.08
N SER A 67 -19.86 -5.48 2.35
CA SER A 67 -19.98 -6.95 2.40
C SER A 67 -21.02 -7.44 3.43
N SER A 68 -21.24 -6.67 4.49
CA SER A 68 -22.30 -6.86 5.49
C SER A 68 -22.85 -5.51 5.97
N THR A 69 -24.02 -5.54 6.64
CA THR A 69 -24.60 -4.31 7.24
C THR A 69 -23.71 -3.80 8.37
N GLU A 70 -23.15 -4.73 9.14
CA GLU A 70 -22.27 -4.47 10.27
C GLU A 70 -20.95 -3.83 9.82
N ALA A 71 -20.32 -4.34 8.75
CA ALA A 71 -19.11 -3.74 8.18
C ALA A 71 -19.35 -2.31 7.68
N LEU A 72 -20.47 -2.08 6.99
CA LEU A 72 -20.81 -0.76 6.47
C LEU A 72 -21.05 0.26 7.57
N GLU A 73 -21.79 -0.12 8.61
CA GLU A 73 -22.06 0.77 9.74
C GLU A 73 -20.81 1.04 10.59
N ALA A 74 -19.92 0.04 10.76
CA ALA A 74 -18.62 0.25 11.40
C ALA A 74 -17.76 1.24 10.61
N PHE A 75 -17.70 1.10 9.28
CA PHE A 75 -16.93 1.98 8.41
C PHE A 75 -17.43 3.43 8.44
N LYS A 76 -18.75 3.63 8.26
CA LYS A 76 -19.38 4.96 8.36
C LYS A 76 -19.15 5.58 9.73
N THR A 77 -19.31 4.81 10.80
CA THR A 77 -19.11 5.30 12.17
C THR A 77 -17.67 5.73 12.40
N GLY A 78 -16.69 4.93 11.97
CA GLY A 78 -15.27 5.25 12.14
C GLY A 78 -14.82 6.46 11.32
N THR A 79 -15.29 6.59 10.08
CA THR A 79 -14.91 7.68 9.18
C THR A 79 -15.69 8.97 9.41
N ALA A 80 -16.83 8.93 10.11
CA ALA A 80 -17.64 10.11 10.43
C ALA A 80 -16.94 11.12 11.36
N ASP A 81 -15.88 10.71 12.08
CA ASP A 81 -15.11 11.61 12.93
C ASP A 81 -14.45 12.74 12.10
N ASP A 82 -14.48 13.97 12.63
CA ASP A 82 -13.94 15.16 11.98
C ASP A 82 -12.41 15.13 11.87
N ILE A 83 -11.72 14.22 12.59
CA ILE A 83 -10.29 14.00 12.40
C ILE A 83 -9.99 13.54 10.97
N PHE A 84 -10.90 12.78 10.35
CA PHE A 84 -10.72 12.28 9.00
C PHE A 84 -11.14 13.35 8.01
N VAL A 85 -10.16 13.97 7.36
CA VAL A 85 -10.36 15.08 6.44
C VAL A 85 -10.25 14.62 4.99
N SER A 86 -10.94 15.31 4.08
CA SER A 86 -10.94 15.01 2.64
C SER A 86 -10.22 16.06 1.78
N GLN A 87 -9.91 17.22 2.36
CA GLN A 87 -9.33 18.34 1.62
C GLN A 87 -7.81 18.28 1.70
N ILE A 88 -7.16 18.09 0.56
CA ILE A 88 -5.71 18.05 0.45
C ILE A 88 -5.11 19.46 0.59
N THR A 89 -4.02 19.56 1.35
CA THR A 89 -3.18 20.76 1.45
C THR A 89 -1.99 20.64 0.51
N TYR A 90 -1.67 21.73 -0.19
CA TYR A 90 -0.57 21.78 -1.15
C TYR A 90 0.45 22.85 -0.77
N SER A 91 1.71 22.58 -1.11
CA SER A 91 2.78 23.58 -1.05
C SER A 91 2.55 24.67 -2.09
N SER A 92 2.63 25.93 -1.67
CA SER A 92 2.54 27.09 -2.59
C SER A 92 3.68 27.16 -3.59
N ASP A 93 4.82 26.57 -3.24
CA ASP A 93 6.07 26.73 -3.99
C ASP A 93 6.30 25.59 -5.00
N THR A 94 5.84 24.39 -4.65
CA THR A 94 6.11 23.17 -5.42
C THR A 94 4.85 22.47 -5.91
N SER A 95 3.65 22.87 -5.45
CA SER A 95 2.39 22.16 -5.69
C SER A 95 2.37 20.73 -5.15
N LYS A 96 3.38 20.31 -4.35
CA LYS A 96 3.40 19.00 -3.71
C LYS A 96 2.37 18.90 -2.59
N ILE A 97 1.89 17.70 -2.37
CA ILE A 97 0.92 17.36 -1.33
C ILE A 97 1.63 17.38 0.03
N LEU A 98 1.13 18.22 0.93
CA LEU A 98 1.62 18.35 2.31
C LEU A 98 0.78 17.48 3.25
N PRO A 99 1.37 17.00 4.37
CA PRO A 99 0.55 16.42 5.44
C PRO A 99 -0.51 17.42 5.90
N PRO A 100 -1.68 16.95 6.37
CA PRO A 100 -2.72 17.84 6.86
C PRO A 100 -2.19 18.67 8.03
N GLU A 101 -2.55 19.96 8.09
CA GLU A 101 -2.21 20.82 9.25
C GLU A 101 -2.85 20.29 10.55
N SER A 102 -4.02 19.68 10.42
CA SER A 102 -4.74 18.96 11.47
C SER A 102 -5.57 17.84 10.87
N GLY A 103 -5.63 16.70 11.55
CA GLY A 103 -6.41 15.54 11.12
C GLY A 103 -5.58 14.52 10.34
N ILE A 104 -6.28 13.64 9.64
CA ILE A 104 -5.77 12.49 8.90
C ILE A 104 -6.49 12.47 7.55
N TYR A 105 -5.77 12.46 6.43
CA TYR A 105 -6.40 12.29 5.13
C TYR A 105 -7.07 10.92 5.06
N PHE A 106 -8.37 10.91 4.78
CA PHE A 106 -9.08 9.68 4.50
C PHE A 106 -9.21 9.49 3.00
N SER A 107 -8.90 8.30 2.50
CA SER A 107 -8.86 7.97 1.07
C SER A 107 -9.30 6.53 0.80
N ALA A 108 -9.35 6.13 -0.47
CA ALA A 108 -9.63 4.74 -0.84
C ALA A 108 -9.12 4.35 -2.23
N TYR A 109 -9.00 3.03 -2.44
CA TYR A 109 -9.14 2.38 -3.74
C TYR A 109 -10.61 1.93 -3.88
N PRO A 110 -11.42 2.53 -4.77
CA PRO A 110 -12.87 2.29 -4.86
C PRO A 110 -13.26 1.19 -5.87
N ASP A 111 -12.47 0.12 -5.99
CA ASP A 111 -12.60 -0.95 -7.00
C ASP A 111 -12.53 -0.44 -8.44
N PHE A 112 -11.41 -0.66 -9.14
CA PHE A 112 -11.22 -0.35 -10.56
C PHE A 112 -11.06 -1.61 -11.43
N GLY A 113 -11.66 -2.71 -10.99
CA GLY A 113 -11.63 -4.01 -11.68
C GLY A 113 -10.29 -4.74 -11.56
N ASP A 114 -10.21 -5.94 -12.13
CA ASP A 114 -9.10 -6.89 -11.96
C ASP A 114 -7.70 -6.33 -12.27
N SER A 115 -7.59 -5.38 -13.21
CA SER A 115 -6.32 -4.73 -13.57
C SER A 115 -6.02 -3.50 -12.73
N GLU A 116 -6.94 -3.08 -11.86
CA GLU A 116 -6.85 -1.92 -10.97
C GLU A 116 -6.68 -0.57 -11.69
N ASP A 117 -6.86 -0.54 -13.02
CA ASP A 117 -6.60 0.61 -13.89
C ASP A 117 -7.83 1.09 -14.69
N THR A 118 -9.00 0.49 -14.48
CA THR A 118 -10.26 0.90 -15.11
C THR A 118 -10.95 2.01 -14.31
N VAL A 119 -10.32 3.18 -14.27
CA VAL A 119 -10.82 4.34 -13.51
C VAL A 119 -12.11 4.89 -14.14
N THR A 120 -13.18 4.93 -13.34
CA THR A 120 -14.45 5.57 -13.73
C THR A 120 -14.95 6.50 -12.62
N LEU A 121 -15.63 7.57 -13.04
CA LEU A 121 -16.27 8.50 -12.10
C LEU A 121 -17.37 7.81 -11.26
N GLU A 122 -18.12 6.91 -11.87
CA GLU A 122 -19.21 6.16 -11.21
C GLU A 122 -18.70 5.38 -10.00
N ARG A 123 -17.59 4.63 -10.14
CA ARG A 123 -17.00 3.85 -9.04
C ARG A 123 -16.56 4.72 -7.87
N ILE A 124 -15.98 5.90 -8.16
CA ILE A 124 -15.62 6.87 -7.13
C ILE A 124 -16.87 7.40 -6.41
N GLN A 125 -17.91 7.78 -7.17
CA GLN A 125 -19.17 8.31 -6.62
C GLN A 125 -19.92 7.27 -5.77
N ASP A 126 -19.95 6.03 -6.23
CA ASP A 126 -20.62 4.92 -5.54
C ASP A 126 -19.93 4.63 -4.20
N PHE A 127 -18.59 4.59 -4.18
CA PHE A 127 -17.84 4.43 -2.94
C PHE A 127 -18.12 5.58 -1.96
N GLU A 128 -18.04 6.84 -2.39
CA GLU A 128 -18.30 8.01 -1.52
C GLU A 128 -19.75 8.03 -1.02
N ALA A 129 -20.71 7.61 -1.85
CA ALA A 129 -22.11 7.49 -1.46
C ALA A 129 -22.34 6.41 -0.41
N LEU A 130 -21.66 5.26 -0.51
CA LEU A 130 -21.69 4.20 0.49
C LEU A 130 -21.02 4.62 1.80
N ALA A 131 -19.83 5.22 1.70
CA ALA A 131 -19.06 5.69 2.84
C ALA A 131 -19.70 6.90 3.55
N VAL A 132 -20.56 7.67 2.85
CA VAL A 132 -21.08 8.98 3.30
C VAL A 132 -19.93 9.92 3.68
N LYS A 133 -18.80 9.78 2.97
CA LYS A 133 -17.55 10.48 3.21
C LYS A 133 -16.83 10.66 1.89
N GLN A 134 -16.30 11.86 1.69
CA GLN A 134 -15.45 12.15 0.55
C GLN A 134 -14.04 11.64 0.80
N VAL A 135 -13.41 11.05 -0.22
CA VAL A 135 -11.99 10.67 -0.16
C VAL A 135 -11.10 11.86 -0.47
N SER A 136 -9.83 11.82 -0.02
CA SER A 136 -8.84 12.86 -0.31
C SER A 136 -8.14 12.57 -1.63
N TRP A 137 -7.66 11.33 -1.77
CA TRP A 137 -7.12 10.79 -3.01
C TRP A 137 -7.81 9.50 -3.43
N VAL A 138 -7.67 9.20 -4.71
CA VAL A 138 -8.14 7.97 -5.35
C VAL A 138 -6.94 7.22 -5.90
N TYR A 139 -6.74 6.02 -5.38
CA TYR A 139 -5.62 5.13 -5.72
C TYR A 139 -5.94 4.31 -6.97
N PHE A 140 -5.00 4.14 -7.90
CA PHE A 140 -5.17 3.24 -9.05
C PHE A 140 -3.82 2.80 -9.66
N SER A 141 -3.84 1.68 -10.37
CA SER A 141 -2.65 1.13 -11.02
C SER A 141 -2.42 1.73 -12.41
N ASN A 142 -1.15 1.94 -12.77
CA ASN A 142 -0.71 2.23 -14.13
C ASN A 142 0.21 1.10 -14.60
N ASN A 143 -0.41 0.03 -15.11
CA ASN A 143 0.28 -1.15 -15.61
C ASN A 143 1.01 -0.86 -16.93
N TRP A 144 2.26 -1.28 -17.04
CA TRP A 144 3.08 -1.06 -18.24
C TRP A 144 2.91 -2.13 -19.34
N VAL A 145 1.87 -2.99 -19.23
CA VAL A 145 1.58 -4.06 -20.20
C VAL A 145 1.42 -3.50 -21.62
N GLY A 146 0.89 -2.28 -21.75
CA GLY A 146 0.73 -1.56 -23.01
C GLY A 146 1.83 -0.53 -23.33
N GLY A 147 2.95 -0.57 -22.62
CA GLY A 147 4.03 0.43 -22.65
C GLY A 147 3.96 1.43 -21.50
N ILE A 148 5.08 2.13 -21.25
CA ILE A 148 5.19 3.20 -20.26
C ILE A 148 4.49 4.45 -20.80
N LYS A 149 3.31 4.77 -20.26
CA LYS A 149 2.47 5.90 -20.70
C LYS A 149 1.77 6.55 -19.53
N PHE A 150 1.71 7.89 -19.55
CA PHE A 150 0.98 8.65 -18.55
C PHE A 150 -0.53 8.35 -18.65
N PRO A 151 -1.22 7.99 -17.55
CA PRO A 151 -2.63 7.62 -17.57
C PRO A 151 -3.55 8.85 -17.59
N GLN A 152 -3.45 9.66 -18.63
CA GLN A 152 -4.10 10.98 -18.74
C GLN A 152 -5.62 10.97 -18.46
N GLU A 153 -6.34 9.98 -18.97
CA GLU A 153 -7.80 9.89 -18.82
C GLU A 153 -8.21 9.58 -17.38
N ALA A 154 -7.53 8.63 -16.73
CA ALA A 154 -7.77 8.27 -15.34
C ALA A 154 -7.47 9.44 -14.40
N VAL A 155 -6.30 10.05 -14.57
CA VAL A 155 -5.87 11.21 -13.78
C VAL A 155 -6.86 12.36 -13.91
N LYS A 156 -7.25 12.70 -15.15
CA LYS A 156 -8.22 13.78 -15.40
C LYS A 156 -9.59 13.46 -14.81
N THR A 157 -10.06 12.21 -14.90
CA THR A 157 -11.35 11.79 -14.33
C THR A 157 -11.39 12.02 -12.82
N ILE A 158 -10.32 11.66 -12.12
CA ILE A 158 -10.20 11.85 -10.67
C ILE A 158 -10.07 13.34 -10.32
N HIS A 159 -9.18 14.06 -11.01
CA HIS A 159 -8.93 15.47 -10.74
C HIS A 159 -10.14 16.37 -11.03
N ASP A 160 -10.83 16.18 -12.17
CA ASP A 160 -12.01 16.97 -12.54
C ASP A 160 -13.19 16.75 -11.58
N TYR A 161 -13.22 15.61 -10.89
CA TYR A 161 -14.18 15.35 -9.81
C TYR A 161 -13.82 16.04 -8.48
N GLY A 162 -12.63 16.64 -8.39
CA GLY A 162 -12.15 17.33 -7.19
C GLY A 162 -11.45 16.40 -6.19
N ARG A 163 -10.86 15.30 -6.66
CA ARG A 163 -10.06 14.37 -5.87
C ARG A 163 -8.62 14.34 -6.36
N GLN A 164 -7.71 13.95 -5.48
CA GLN A 164 -6.30 13.84 -5.82
C GLN A 164 -6.00 12.49 -6.52
N PRO A 165 -5.46 12.47 -7.74
CA PRO A 165 -4.99 11.23 -8.36
C PRO A 165 -3.74 10.70 -7.64
N PHE A 166 -3.78 9.42 -7.27
CA PHE A 166 -2.61 8.66 -6.80
C PHE A 166 -2.34 7.51 -7.78
N ILE A 167 -1.23 7.63 -8.50
CA ILE A 167 -0.82 6.71 -9.56
C ILE A 167 0.23 5.71 -9.03
N ARG A 168 -0.01 4.41 -9.18
CA ARG A 168 1.00 3.37 -8.96
C ARG A 168 1.69 3.03 -10.28
N MET A 169 2.97 3.33 -10.42
CA MET A 169 3.75 2.90 -11.58
C MET A 169 4.11 1.41 -11.43
N MET A 170 3.35 0.55 -12.11
CA MET A 170 3.48 -0.90 -12.03
C MET A 170 4.30 -1.38 -13.22
N ALA A 171 5.59 -1.68 -12.99
CA ALA A 171 6.56 -2.15 -14.00
C ALA A 171 6.30 -3.61 -14.43
N LEU A 172 5.11 -3.84 -14.98
CA LEU A 172 4.56 -5.11 -15.40
C LEU A 172 4.47 -5.15 -16.93
N SER A 173 5.11 -6.14 -17.56
CA SER A 173 5.00 -6.42 -19.00
C SER A 173 3.90 -7.42 -19.33
N SER A 174 3.46 -8.19 -18.34
CA SER A 174 2.22 -8.99 -18.35
C SER A 174 1.53 -8.86 -16.98
N TYR A 175 0.30 -9.37 -16.87
CA TYR A 175 -0.39 -9.46 -15.57
C TYR A 175 0.09 -10.62 -14.70
N ASP A 176 1.14 -11.35 -15.10
CA ASP A 176 1.74 -12.40 -14.28
C ASP A 176 2.56 -11.75 -13.16
N ARG A 177 2.07 -11.89 -11.93
CA ARG A 177 2.61 -11.17 -10.77
C ARG A 177 3.68 -11.98 -10.00
N ILE A 178 3.57 -13.32 -9.99
CA ILE A 178 4.48 -14.23 -9.26
C ILE A 178 5.61 -14.77 -10.16
N CYS A 179 6.30 -13.88 -10.87
CA CYS A 179 7.50 -14.21 -11.64
C CYS A 179 8.34 -12.96 -11.96
N PRO A 180 9.67 -13.10 -12.19
CA PRO A 180 10.49 -12.00 -12.67
C PRO A 180 9.95 -11.42 -13.98
N ASP A 181 9.82 -10.10 -14.05
CA ASP A 181 9.52 -9.43 -15.31
C ASP A 181 10.74 -9.56 -16.25
N THR A 182 10.49 -9.75 -17.54
CA THR A 182 11.57 -9.96 -18.53
C THR A 182 11.87 -8.72 -19.36
N LEU A 183 10.96 -7.75 -19.38
CA LEU A 183 11.07 -6.51 -20.14
C LEU A 183 11.49 -5.37 -19.22
N TYR A 184 10.67 -5.02 -18.23
CA TYR A 184 10.87 -3.91 -17.32
C TYR A 184 11.67 -4.32 -16.07
N THR A 185 12.81 -4.97 -16.27
CA THR A 185 13.70 -5.31 -15.16
C THR A 185 14.28 -4.05 -14.53
N LEU A 186 14.57 -4.09 -13.22
CA LEU A 186 15.19 -2.95 -12.53
C LEU A 186 16.53 -2.57 -13.16
N GLN A 187 17.33 -3.55 -13.59
CA GLN A 187 18.61 -3.27 -14.27
C GLN A 187 18.40 -2.48 -15.57
N ARG A 188 17.40 -2.84 -16.40
CA ARG A 188 17.16 -2.14 -17.66
C ARG A 188 16.62 -0.72 -17.44
N ILE A 189 15.82 -0.52 -16.39
CA ILE A 189 15.42 0.82 -15.96
C ILE A 189 16.66 1.64 -15.57
N ILE A 190 17.55 1.09 -14.74
CA ILE A 190 18.80 1.73 -14.30
C ILE A 190 19.74 2.04 -15.48
N ASP A 191 19.85 1.13 -16.45
CA ASP A 191 20.70 1.29 -17.64
C ASP A 191 20.16 2.33 -18.63
N GLY A 192 18.93 2.80 -18.40
CA GLY A 192 18.28 3.84 -19.19
C GLY A 192 17.59 3.36 -20.46
N ASP A 193 17.31 2.05 -20.56
CA ASP A 193 16.63 1.45 -21.72
C ASP A 193 15.24 2.05 -21.97
N PHE A 194 14.64 2.68 -20.96
CA PHE A 194 13.28 3.24 -20.97
C PHE A 194 13.25 4.74 -20.70
N ASP A 195 14.41 5.42 -20.76
CA ASP A 195 14.52 6.83 -20.40
C ASP A 195 13.65 7.73 -21.26
N GLU A 196 13.53 7.46 -22.56
CA GLU A 196 12.76 8.30 -23.47
C GLU A 196 11.26 8.18 -23.18
N GLU A 197 10.76 6.98 -22.89
CA GLU A 197 9.38 6.75 -22.50
C GLU A 197 9.07 7.35 -21.11
N LEU A 198 9.98 7.22 -20.14
CA LEU A 198 9.83 7.82 -18.81
C LEU A 198 9.90 9.35 -18.86
N LYS A 199 10.75 9.93 -19.72
CA LYS A 199 10.75 11.38 -19.99
C LYS A 199 9.45 11.84 -20.66
N ALA A 200 8.91 11.05 -21.59
CA ALA A 200 7.61 11.35 -22.20
C ALA A 200 6.49 11.34 -21.15
N TRP A 201 6.45 10.31 -20.29
CA TRP A 201 5.54 10.23 -19.15
C TRP A 201 5.67 11.47 -18.25
N ALA A 202 6.91 11.85 -17.88
CA ALA A 202 7.19 13.02 -17.05
C ALA A 202 6.70 14.33 -17.69
N ASN A 203 6.89 14.49 -19.00
CA ASN A 203 6.42 15.66 -19.73
C ASN A 203 4.88 15.74 -19.78
N ASP A 204 4.20 14.61 -19.93
CA ASP A 204 2.72 14.55 -19.87
C ASP A 204 2.21 14.86 -18.45
N ALA A 205 2.86 14.31 -17.41
CA ALA A 205 2.55 14.62 -16.02
C ALA A 205 2.76 16.10 -15.67
N LYS A 206 3.75 16.74 -16.28
CA LYS A 206 3.96 18.20 -16.18
C LYS A 206 2.87 18.97 -16.92
N ALA A 207 2.49 18.52 -18.11
CA ALA A 207 1.47 19.15 -18.94
C ALA A 207 0.06 19.06 -18.34
N ALA A 208 -0.19 18.10 -17.45
CA ALA A 208 -1.41 18.03 -16.66
C ALA A 208 -1.62 19.30 -15.80
N ASP A 209 -0.54 19.95 -15.35
CA ASP A 209 -0.54 21.24 -14.64
C ASP A 209 -1.39 21.26 -13.34
N PHE A 210 -1.44 20.13 -12.65
CA PHE A 210 -1.98 20.02 -11.29
C PHE A 210 -1.17 19.02 -10.45
N PRO A 211 -1.28 19.06 -9.11
CA PRO A 211 -0.59 18.15 -8.21
C PRO A 211 -0.88 16.68 -8.51
N LEU A 212 0.15 15.84 -8.45
CA LEU A 212 0.05 14.38 -8.60
C LEU A 212 0.69 13.68 -7.40
N MET A 213 0.13 12.54 -7.00
CA MET A 213 0.76 11.60 -6.09
C MET A 213 1.17 10.37 -6.91
N VAL A 214 2.43 9.94 -6.78
CA VAL A 214 2.99 8.87 -7.60
C VAL A 214 3.87 7.97 -6.74
N GLU A 215 3.74 6.66 -6.93
CA GLU A 215 4.70 5.68 -6.44
C GLU A 215 5.27 4.83 -7.57
N PHE A 216 6.40 4.19 -7.29
CA PHE A 216 6.98 3.16 -8.13
C PHE A 216 7.21 1.91 -7.30
N GLY A 217 6.72 0.78 -7.81
CA GLY A 217 6.94 -0.54 -7.24
C GLY A 217 6.38 -0.72 -5.84
N THR A 218 5.05 -0.81 -5.76
CA THR A 218 4.28 -1.08 -4.54
C THR A 218 4.80 -2.30 -3.79
N GLU A 219 4.81 -2.25 -2.45
CA GLU A 219 5.07 -3.41 -1.58
C GLU A 219 6.36 -4.16 -1.90
N VAL A 220 7.44 -3.43 -2.18
CA VAL A 220 8.70 -4.01 -2.68
C VAL A 220 9.31 -5.11 -1.79
N ASN A 221 9.05 -5.08 -0.48
CA ASN A 221 9.50 -6.09 0.48
C ASN A 221 8.62 -7.35 0.52
N GLY A 222 7.63 -7.48 -0.37
CA GLY A 222 6.89 -8.72 -0.63
C GLY A 222 7.49 -9.59 -1.73
N GLU A 223 6.78 -10.65 -2.14
CA GLU A 223 7.26 -11.60 -3.17
C GLU A 223 6.32 -11.76 -4.37
N TRP A 224 5.25 -10.97 -4.44
CA TRP A 224 4.20 -11.07 -5.46
C TRP A 224 4.32 -10.05 -6.59
N PHE A 225 5.38 -9.22 -6.63
CA PHE A 225 5.61 -8.28 -7.73
C PHE A 225 7.05 -8.29 -8.24
N PRO A 226 7.29 -8.03 -9.54
CA PRO A 226 8.60 -8.30 -10.15
C PRO A 226 9.76 -7.40 -9.79
N TRP A 227 9.48 -6.26 -9.16
CA TRP A 227 10.49 -5.34 -8.66
C TRP A 227 11.00 -5.71 -7.26
N ASN A 228 10.50 -6.79 -6.63
CA ASN A 228 10.96 -7.19 -5.32
C ASN A 228 12.46 -7.58 -5.32
N GLY A 229 13.10 -7.49 -4.16
CA GLY A 229 14.53 -7.77 -4.06
C GLY A 229 14.91 -9.22 -4.34
N ALA A 230 14.04 -10.21 -4.03
CA ALA A 230 14.33 -11.64 -4.25
C ALA A 230 14.58 -11.96 -5.73
N TRP A 231 13.80 -11.36 -6.64
CA TRP A 231 13.96 -11.57 -8.08
C TRP A 231 15.01 -10.66 -8.73
N ASN A 232 15.52 -9.69 -7.99
CA ASN A 232 16.49 -8.72 -8.49
C ASN A 232 17.87 -8.84 -7.82
N GLY A 233 18.20 -9.98 -7.21
CA GLY A 233 19.55 -10.27 -6.69
C GLY A 233 19.60 -10.68 -5.23
N GLY A 234 18.52 -10.46 -4.47
CA GLY A 234 18.38 -10.89 -3.08
C GLY A 234 19.52 -10.39 -2.21
N ASP A 235 20.18 -11.33 -1.53
CA ASP A 235 21.34 -11.13 -0.64
C ASP A 235 22.69 -11.13 -1.37
N THR A 236 22.71 -11.25 -2.70
CA THR A 236 23.95 -11.21 -3.47
C THR A 236 24.67 -9.91 -3.17
N LEU A 237 25.98 -10.01 -2.92
CA LEU A 237 26.87 -8.87 -2.75
C LEU A 237 27.79 -8.76 -3.98
N ALA A 238 28.07 -7.52 -4.39
CA ALA A 238 29.02 -7.20 -5.45
C ALA A 238 28.64 -7.71 -6.85
N GLY A 239 27.36 -8.02 -7.10
CA GLY A 239 26.81 -8.19 -8.45
C GLY A 239 26.19 -6.90 -9.00
N TYR A 240 25.99 -5.91 -8.15
CA TYR A 240 25.55 -4.56 -8.48
C TYR A 240 26.05 -3.54 -7.43
N GLY A 241 26.13 -2.27 -7.82
CA GLY A 241 26.27 -1.15 -6.87
C GLY A 241 27.40 -1.27 -5.85
N ASP A 242 27.06 -1.02 -4.59
CA ASP A 242 27.99 -1.06 -3.46
C ASP A 242 28.24 -2.51 -3.02
N PRO A 243 29.49 -3.01 -3.03
CA PRO A 243 29.80 -4.39 -2.67
C PRO A 243 29.52 -4.75 -1.19
N SER A 244 29.09 -3.79 -0.38
CA SER A 244 28.68 -3.99 1.01
C SER A 244 27.15 -4.01 1.22
N LEU A 245 26.37 -3.75 0.17
CA LEU A 245 24.91 -3.75 0.21
C LEU A 245 24.33 -4.95 -0.57
N PRO A 246 23.19 -5.52 -0.12
CA PRO A 246 22.46 -6.52 -0.90
C PRO A 246 21.97 -5.95 -2.23
N ASP A 247 22.33 -6.62 -3.34
CA ASP A 247 22.04 -6.17 -4.70
C ASP A 247 20.53 -5.96 -4.94
N GLY A 248 19.67 -6.82 -4.40
CA GLY A 248 18.22 -6.78 -4.65
C GLY A 248 17.59 -5.45 -4.21
N PRO A 249 17.65 -5.12 -2.91
CA PRO A 249 17.20 -3.82 -2.41
C PRO A 249 17.91 -2.63 -3.03
N GLU A 250 19.22 -2.75 -3.30
CA GLU A 250 19.99 -1.68 -3.91
C GLU A 250 19.51 -1.33 -5.32
N ARG A 251 19.22 -2.34 -6.15
CA ARG A 251 18.69 -2.15 -7.51
C ARG A 251 17.35 -1.46 -7.52
N PHE A 252 16.47 -1.80 -6.59
CA PHE A 252 15.17 -1.12 -6.46
C PHE A 252 15.36 0.34 -6.08
N ARG A 253 16.17 0.59 -5.05
CA ARG A 253 16.50 1.94 -4.58
C ARG A 253 17.00 2.80 -5.73
N ASP A 254 17.94 2.29 -6.51
CA ASP A 254 18.60 3.04 -7.57
C ASP A 254 17.73 3.17 -8.83
N ALA A 255 16.89 2.17 -9.15
CA ALA A 255 15.87 2.31 -10.20
C ALA A 255 14.84 3.39 -9.86
N TYR A 256 14.36 3.44 -8.60
CA TYR A 256 13.41 4.46 -8.19
C TYR A 256 14.06 5.86 -8.21
N ARG A 257 15.30 5.99 -7.71
CA ARG A 257 16.06 7.25 -7.84
C ARG A 257 16.21 7.69 -9.29
N HIS A 258 16.54 6.77 -10.19
CA HIS A 258 16.70 7.06 -11.61
C HIS A 258 15.42 7.63 -12.23
N ILE A 259 14.25 7.00 -11.99
CA ILE A 259 12.94 7.51 -12.44
C ILE A 259 12.71 8.95 -11.94
N ILE A 260 12.94 9.20 -10.65
CA ILE A 260 12.74 10.52 -10.04
C ILE A 260 13.71 11.56 -10.66
N GLU A 261 14.97 11.20 -10.91
CA GLU A 261 15.94 12.09 -11.53
C GLU A 261 15.59 12.43 -12.98
N LEU A 262 15.02 11.49 -13.75
CA LEU A 262 14.49 11.80 -15.08
C LEU A 262 13.40 12.88 -15.03
N PHE A 263 12.47 12.76 -14.07
CA PHE A 263 11.40 13.74 -13.88
C PHE A 263 11.95 15.10 -13.45
N ARG A 264 12.91 15.12 -12.52
CA ARG A 264 13.62 16.35 -12.13
C ARG A 264 14.34 16.99 -13.32
N GLY A 265 14.97 16.17 -14.17
CA GLY A 265 15.61 16.60 -15.41
C GLY A 265 14.65 17.22 -16.43
N GLN A 266 13.38 16.80 -16.45
CA GLN A 266 12.31 17.44 -17.24
C GLN A 266 11.69 18.67 -16.53
N GLY A 267 12.16 19.01 -15.33
CA GLY A 267 11.63 20.10 -14.52
C GLY A 267 10.20 19.86 -14.05
N VAL A 268 9.85 18.61 -13.74
CA VAL A 268 8.56 18.24 -13.13
C VAL A 268 8.62 18.53 -11.63
N GLY A 269 7.86 19.53 -11.19
CA GLY A 269 7.80 19.95 -9.78
C GLY A 269 6.54 19.51 -9.04
N ASN A 270 5.46 19.21 -9.77
CA ASN A 270 4.11 18.95 -9.28
C ASN A 270 3.86 17.50 -8.83
N VAL A 271 4.89 16.64 -8.81
CA VAL A 271 4.78 15.24 -8.38
C VAL A 271 5.24 15.08 -6.93
N THR A 272 4.38 14.48 -6.12
CA THR A 272 4.65 14.02 -4.76
C THR A 272 4.99 12.53 -4.82
N TRP A 273 6.22 12.17 -4.46
CA TRP A 273 6.73 10.80 -4.55
C TRP A 273 6.49 10.00 -3.26
N VAL A 274 6.01 8.78 -3.41
CA VAL A 274 5.63 7.91 -2.29
C VAL A 274 6.41 6.61 -2.32
N PHE A 275 7.04 6.23 -1.21
CA PHE A 275 7.68 4.92 -1.06
C PHE A 275 6.78 4.00 -0.25
N HIS A 276 6.52 2.79 -0.73
CA HIS A 276 5.46 1.94 -0.19
C HIS A 276 5.94 0.51 0.07
N VAL A 277 5.72 0.05 1.29
CA VAL A 277 6.13 -1.27 1.80
C VAL A 277 4.93 -2.07 2.28
N ASN A 278 5.02 -3.39 2.26
CA ASN A 278 4.10 -4.28 2.97
C ASN A 278 4.44 -4.32 4.46
N CYS A 279 3.44 -4.57 5.33
CA CYS A 279 3.64 -4.67 6.77
C CYS A 279 4.53 -5.85 7.21
N GLU A 280 4.61 -6.90 6.39
CA GLU A 280 5.49 -8.04 6.60
C GLU A 280 6.60 -8.06 5.54
N ASN A 281 7.81 -8.44 5.95
CA ASN A 281 8.90 -8.69 5.03
C ASN A 281 8.77 -10.13 4.54
N ILE A 282 8.53 -10.32 3.24
CA ILE A 282 8.36 -11.63 2.62
C ILE A 282 9.35 -11.75 1.45
N PRO A 283 10.41 -12.55 1.59
CA PRO A 283 10.76 -13.40 2.74
C PRO A 283 11.26 -12.59 3.96
N ASP A 284 11.11 -13.15 5.18
CA ASP A 284 11.58 -12.52 6.42
C ASP A 284 13.11 -12.68 6.60
N GLU A 285 13.85 -12.01 5.72
CA GLU A 285 15.31 -12.11 5.64
C GLU A 285 16.01 -10.81 6.01
N SER A 286 17.24 -10.87 6.47
CA SER A 286 17.96 -9.68 6.96
C SER A 286 18.20 -8.61 5.88
N TRP A 287 18.30 -9.02 4.61
CA TRP A 287 18.43 -8.10 3.48
C TRP A 287 17.10 -7.46 3.07
N ASN A 288 15.96 -8.12 3.33
CA ASN A 288 14.62 -7.73 2.87
C ASN A 288 13.88 -6.78 3.83
N ARG A 289 14.60 -5.93 4.58
CA ARG A 289 13.99 -4.99 5.52
C ARG A 289 13.44 -3.77 4.80
N MET A 290 12.39 -3.15 5.35
CA MET A 290 11.71 -2.01 4.72
C MET A 290 12.69 -0.87 4.37
N ALA A 291 13.61 -0.56 5.27
CA ALA A 291 14.60 0.50 5.09
C ALA A 291 15.68 0.18 4.04
N SER A 292 15.92 -1.10 3.73
CA SER A 292 16.92 -1.51 2.73
C SER A 292 16.60 -1.01 1.32
N TYR A 293 15.31 -0.82 1.02
CA TYR A 293 14.81 -0.37 -0.27
C TYR A 293 14.65 1.15 -0.36
N TYR A 294 14.80 1.88 0.74
CA TYR A 294 14.41 3.27 0.83
C TYR A 294 15.28 4.19 -0.05
N PRO A 295 14.71 4.93 -1.02
CA PRO A 295 15.46 5.85 -1.86
C PRO A 295 16.09 7.04 -1.10
N GLY A 296 15.63 7.35 0.10
CA GLY A 296 16.16 8.42 0.95
C GLY A 296 15.28 9.66 1.00
N ASP A 297 15.48 10.48 2.05
CA ASP A 297 14.68 11.66 2.34
C ASP A 297 14.71 12.71 1.21
N ASP A 298 15.78 12.75 0.42
CA ASP A 298 15.88 13.69 -0.71
C ASP A 298 15.04 13.27 -1.91
N TYR A 299 14.57 12.02 -1.99
CA TYR A 299 13.82 11.48 -3.12
C TYR A 299 12.33 11.35 -2.82
N ILE A 300 12.00 10.96 -1.58
CA ILE A 300 10.64 10.57 -1.21
C ILE A 300 9.97 11.67 -0.40
N ASP A 301 8.72 11.97 -0.71
CA ASP A 301 7.90 12.94 0.02
C ASP A 301 7.06 12.26 1.12
N TRP A 302 6.55 11.04 0.87
CA TRP A 302 5.70 10.27 1.80
C TRP A 302 6.13 8.80 1.89
N ILE A 303 5.92 8.17 3.03
CA ILE A 303 6.17 6.72 3.21
C ILE A 303 4.85 6.02 3.54
N GLY A 304 4.52 4.99 2.80
CA GLY A 304 3.30 4.22 2.89
C GLY A 304 3.52 2.79 3.38
N ILE A 305 2.49 2.23 4.02
CA ILE A 305 2.42 0.82 4.41
C ILE A 305 1.09 0.20 3.97
N SER A 306 1.15 -1.03 3.46
CA SER A 306 -0.01 -1.93 3.37
C SER A 306 -0.14 -2.75 4.64
N ALA A 307 -1.33 -2.77 5.24
CA ALA A 307 -1.62 -3.49 6.48
C ALA A 307 -3.00 -4.16 6.39
N TYR A 308 -3.04 -5.33 5.76
CA TYR A 308 -4.25 -6.12 5.59
C TYR A 308 -4.47 -7.11 6.74
N GLY A 309 -5.74 -7.35 7.07
CA GLY A 309 -6.14 -8.54 7.80
C GLY A 309 -6.08 -9.77 6.90
N ALA A 310 -6.86 -10.81 7.22
CA ALA A 310 -7.04 -11.92 6.30
C ALA A 310 -7.53 -11.44 4.92
N LEU A 311 -6.88 -11.89 3.85
CA LEU A 311 -7.20 -11.56 2.47
C LEU A 311 -8.01 -12.66 1.78
N THR A 312 -8.09 -13.86 2.38
CA THR A 312 -8.92 -14.96 1.88
C THR A 312 -9.78 -15.58 2.99
N PRO A 313 -10.95 -16.17 2.66
CA PRO A 313 -11.73 -16.92 3.64
C PRO A 313 -10.95 -18.07 4.28
N LYS A 314 -9.95 -18.61 3.58
CA LYS A 314 -9.07 -19.65 4.09
C LYS A 314 -8.16 -19.09 5.18
N GLU A 315 -7.49 -17.97 4.93
CA GLU A 315 -6.68 -17.27 5.93
C GLU A 315 -7.51 -16.90 7.15
N ALA A 316 -8.69 -16.29 6.97
CA ALA A 316 -9.57 -15.88 8.06
C ALA A 316 -9.94 -17.03 9.02
N ARG A 317 -10.03 -18.27 8.50
CA ARG A 317 -10.28 -19.48 9.30
C ARG A 317 -9.02 -20.02 9.99
N GLN A 318 -7.84 -19.73 9.45
CA GLN A 318 -6.56 -20.19 10.00
C GLN A 318 -6.05 -19.23 11.08
N GLU A 319 -6.12 -17.93 10.79
CA GLU A 319 -5.63 -16.87 11.65
C GLU A 319 -6.42 -15.59 11.39
N TRP A 320 -6.87 -14.95 12.46
CA TRP A 320 -7.52 -13.65 12.41
C TRP A 320 -6.78 -12.70 13.34
N ARG A 321 -6.14 -11.69 12.77
CA ARG A 321 -5.43 -10.64 13.51
C ARG A 321 -6.14 -9.31 13.30
N LEU A 322 -6.39 -8.61 14.40
CA LEU A 322 -6.86 -7.23 14.35
C LEU A 322 -5.80 -6.32 13.72
N PHE A 323 -6.23 -5.20 13.17
CA PHE A 323 -5.35 -4.20 12.57
C PHE A 323 -4.25 -3.78 13.55
N THR A 324 -4.61 -3.57 14.82
CA THR A 324 -3.66 -3.19 15.86
C THR A 324 -2.62 -4.27 16.13
N GLU A 325 -2.99 -5.55 16.06
CA GLU A 325 -2.04 -6.66 16.23
C GLU A 325 -1.05 -6.77 15.07
N ILE A 326 -1.44 -6.32 13.87
CA ILE A 326 -0.57 -6.24 12.69
C ILE A 326 0.37 -5.05 12.82
N MET A 327 -0.20 -3.86 13.02
CA MET A 327 0.57 -2.61 13.05
C MET A 327 1.46 -2.47 14.28
N ASP A 328 1.10 -3.06 15.44
CA ASP A 328 1.99 -3.05 16.61
C ASP A 328 3.31 -3.78 16.36
N ILE A 329 3.33 -4.74 15.43
CA ILE A 329 4.54 -5.47 15.02
C ILE A 329 5.32 -4.68 13.97
N SER A 330 4.64 -4.17 12.94
CA SER A 330 5.30 -3.55 11.77
C SER A 330 5.68 -2.09 11.99
N TYR A 331 4.91 -1.34 12.78
CA TYR A 331 5.07 0.10 12.95
C TYR A 331 6.46 0.54 13.44
N PRO A 332 7.13 -0.16 14.39
CA PRO A 332 8.48 0.22 14.80
C PRO A 332 9.51 0.21 13.67
N GLU A 333 9.47 -0.78 12.77
CA GLU A 333 10.34 -0.84 11.59
C GLU A 333 9.94 0.23 10.57
N PHE A 334 8.64 0.34 10.28
CA PHE A 334 8.08 1.30 9.35
C PHE A 334 8.40 2.76 9.73
N ALA A 335 8.18 3.15 10.98
CA ALA A 335 8.45 4.50 11.45
C ALA A 335 9.96 4.83 11.52
N ALA A 336 10.81 3.81 11.57
CA ALA A 336 12.27 3.96 11.60
C ALA A 336 12.88 4.20 10.21
N ILE A 337 12.14 3.99 9.11
CA ILE A 337 12.64 4.24 7.74
C ILE A 337 13.14 5.68 7.58
N SER A 338 12.41 6.64 8.15
CA SER A 338 12.81 8.05 8.21
C SER A 338 12.31 8.70 9.48
N ALA A 339 13.08 9.63 10.05
CA ALA A 339 12.66 10.42 11.20
C ALA A 339 11.69 11.56 10.86
N ASN A 340 11.60 11.95 9.58
CA ASN A 340 10.99 13.23 9.19
C ASN A 340 9.77 13.11 8.27
N LYS A 341 9.65 12.01 7.52
CA LYS A 341 8.59 11.90 6.50
C LYS A 341 7.21 11.65 7.08
N PRO A 342 6.13 12.22 6.51
CA PRO A 342 4.78 11.80 6.87
C PRO A 342 4.58 10.32 6.52
N LEU A 343 3.83 9.62 7.38
CA LEU A 343 3.51 8.20 7.19
C LEU A 343 2.04 8.06 6.79
N ALA A 344 1.74 7.06 5.96
CA ALA A 344 0.39 6.74 5.52
C ALA A 344 0.13 5.24 5.58
N VAL A 345 -1.07 4.84 5.95
CA VAL A 345 -1.58 3.49 5.65
C VAL A 345 -2.19 3.59 4.27
N LEU A 346 -1.49 3.12 3.24
CA LEU A 346 -1.93 3.30 1.85
C LEU A 346 -2.90 2.21 1.41
N GLU A 347 -2.81 1.04 2.03
CA GLU A 347 -3.72 -0.05 1.79
C GLU A 347 -4.05 -0.76 3.10
N PHE A 348 -5.33 -0.95 3.39
CA PHE A 348 -5.81 -1.77 4.48
C PHE A 348 -7.22 -2.25 4.20
N GLY A 349 -7.54 -3.45 4.67
CA GLY A 349 -8.80 -4.12 4.45
C GLY A 349 -8.76 -5.54 4.99
N VAL A 350 -9.92 -6.20 5.05
CA VAL A 350 -10.04 -7.58 5.51
C VAL A 350 -11.28 -8.23 4.88
N VAL A 351 -11.23 -9.54 4.68
CA VAL A 351 -12.43 -10.34 4.35
C VAL A 351 -13.36 -10.48 5.56
N GLU A 352 -14.49 -11.18 5.40
CA GLU A 352 -15.42 -11.54 6.49
C GLU A 352 -14.97 -12.75 7.33
#